data_AF-A7MCW3-F1
#
_entry.id   AF-A7MCW3-F1
#
_cell.length_a   1.000
_cell.length_b   1.000
_cell.length_c   1.000
_cell.angle_alpha   90.00
_cell.angle_beta   90.00
_cell.angle_gamma   90.00
#
_symmetry.space_group_name_H-M   'P 1'
#
loop_
_entity.id
_entity.type
_entity.pdbx_description
1 polymer ?
#
loop_
_entity_poly.entity_id
_entity_poly.type
_entity_poly.pdbx_seq_one_letter_code
_entity_poly.pdbx_strand_id
1 'polypeptide(L)'
;LAGESFPFTSSTLRALRLQREWLDWEDRRRAAAQQCRRHRDLPCPQAQLLRPRRSCRDPAVHNALFSGDLQQLQILFQDEDAANMIVETVSNQLAWSAEQGFWVLTPKTKQTAPLTIAVARGYTDCARHLILQGAELDARIGGRAALHEACAQAHPDCVRLLFTFGAKANVSSEEGMTPLHLCTSPESLQCAKLLLEAGASVNVASQESEVTPLHVAAARGLEQHVALYLQNGADVALRTSQGETALNAACAGAEGPGSSRQHEAAARQLLEAGADPQAAGRKRHTPLHNACANGCGGLAELLLRHGASPGVTNGAGHTPMDCALQAVQDAPNWEPEVLFAALLDYGAQPVHPEMLKHCANFPRALEVLLNAYPCVPSCDPWVEAVLPELWQEHEAFYSSALSMENQPRQLQHLARLAVRAQLGSHCRQAAAQLPLPPLLRDYLLLGVEGRIQ
;
A
#
# COMPACT_ATOMS: atom_id res chain seq x y z
N LEU A 1 -27.46 20.69 -40.38
CA LEU A 1 -26.55 19.64 -39.86
C LEU A 1 -26.12 20.09 -38.47
N ALA A 2 -26.93 19.74 -37.47
CA ALA A 2 -26.69 20.07 -36.08
C ALA A 2 -25.57 19.18 -35.54
N GLY A 3 -24.55 19.79 -34.95
CA GLY A 3 -23.45 19.07 -34.31
C GLY A 3 -23.92 18.46 -32.99
N GLU A 4 -23.80 17.15 -32.88
CA GLU A 4 -24.04 16.40 -31.65
C GLU A 4 -22.95 16.77 -30.63
N SER A 5 -23.26 17.71 -29.73
CA SER A 5 -22.47 17.92 -28.53
C SER A 5 -22.83 16.82 -27.54
N PHE A 6 -21.99 15.80 -27.41
CA PHE A 6 -22.12 14.80 -26.36
C PHE A 6 -22.15 15.48 -24.98
N PRO A 7 -23.24 15.35 -24.20
CA PRO A 7 -23.27 15.89 -22.84
C PRO A 7 -22.37 15.01 -21.96
N PHE A 8 -21.31 15.58 -21.40
CA PHE A 8 -20.52 14.90 -20.39
C PHE A 8 -21.40 14.63 -19.16
N THR A 9 -21.50 13.37 -18.75
CA THR A 9 -22.13 12.98 -17.48
C THR A 9 -21.36 13.59 -16.29
N SER A 10 -22.03 13.79 -15.16
CA SER A 10 -21.38 14.25 -13.92
C SER A 10 -20.22 13.33 -13.48
N SER A 11 -20.29 12.03 -13.80
CA SER A 11 -19.22 11.06 -13.57
C SER A 11 -18.01 11.28 -14.47
N THR A 12 -18.19 11.59 -15.76
CA THR A 12 -17.08 11.89 -16.67
C THR A 12 -16.42 13.23 -16.34
N LEU A 13 -17.19 14.23 -15.89
CA LEU A 13 -16.63 15.48 -15.39
C LEU A 13 -15.84 15.29 -14.09
N ARG A 14 -16.29 14.40 -13.19
CA ARG A 14 -15.56 14.06 -11.96
C ARG A 14 -14.28 13.28 -12.26
N ALA A 15 -14.32 12.32 -13.18
CA ALA A 15 -13.14 11.58 -13.64
C ALA A 15 -12.11 12.49 -14.32
N LEU A 16 -12.55 13.40 -15.20
CA LEU A 16 -11.69 14.41 -15.82
C LEU A 16 -11.08 15.37 -14.80
N ARG A 17 -11.84 15.76 -13.77
CA ARG A 17 -11.34 16.61 -12.69
C ARG A 17 -10.29 15.89 -11.85
N LEU A 18 -10.53 14.63 -11.47
CA LEU A 18 -9.55 13.78 -10.79
C LEU A 18 -8.29 13.54 -11.62
N GLN A 19 -8.44 13.30 -12.93
CA GLN A 19 -7.33 13.09 -13.84
C GLN A 19 -6.51 14.38 -14.01
N ARG A 20 -7.15 15.55 -14.05
CA ARG A 20 -6.48 16.85 -14.07
C ARG A 20 -5.77 17.14 -12.74
N GLU A 21 -6.39 16.84 -11.61
CA GLU A 21 -5.78 16.97 -10.28
C GLU A 21 -4.58 16.02 -10.11
N TRP A 22 -4.66 14.81 -10.68
CA TRP A 22 -3.55 13.85 -10.71
C TRP A 22 -2.41 14.35 -11.60
N LEU A 23 -2.70 14.87 -12.79
CA LEU A 23 -1.70 15.50 -13.66
C LEU A 23 -1.06 16.73 -13.00
N ASP A 24 -1.85 17.61 -12.39
CA ASP A 24 -1.36 18.77 -11.64
C ASP A 24 -0.51 18.35 -10.42
N TRP A 25 -0.82 17.20 -9.82
CA TRP A 25 -0.02 16.63 -8.74
C TRP A 25 1.28 16.03 -9.26
N GLU A 26 1.26 15.30 -10.37
CA GLU A 26 2.47 14.81 -11.02
C GLU A 26 3.37 15.96 -11.47
N ASP A 27 2.79 17.02 -12.04
CA ASP A 27 3.52 18.20 -12.46
C ASP A 27 4.08 18.98 -11.26
N ARG A 28 3.34 19.07 -10.15
CA ARG A 28 3.89 19.59 -8.87
C ARG A 28 5.01 18.72 -8.34
N ARG A 29 4.91 17.39 -8.43
CA ARG A 29 5.97 16.45 -8.02
C ARG A 29 7.20 16.58 -8.91
N ARG A 30 7.02 16.71 -10.23
CA ARG A 30 8.09 16.95 -11.20
C ARG A 30 8.72 18.33 -10.99
N ALA A 31 7.91 19.37 -10.75
CA ALA A 31 8.38 20.71 -10.45
C ALA A 31 9.16 20.76 -9.14
N ALA A 32 8.69 20.10 -8.09
CA ALA A 32 9.42 19.96 -6.82
C ALA A 32 10.74 19.19 -7.03
N ALA A 33 10.73 18.11 -7.80
CA ALA A 33 11.96 17.38 -8.17
C ALA A 33 12.93 18.25 -9.00
N GLN A 34 12.42 19.10 -9.89
CA GLN A 34 13.22 20.08 -10.65
C GLN A 34 13.72 21.23 -9.77
N GLN A 35 12.95 21.66 -8.76
CA GLN A 35 13.34 22.68 -7.79
C GLN A 35 14.43 22.16 -6.85
N CYS A 36 14.34 20.90 -6.42
CA CYS A 36 15.41 20.19 -5.72
C CYS A 36 16.67 20.06 -6.59
N ARG A 37 16.52 19.84 -7.92
CA ARG A 37 17.66 19.86 -8.86
C ARG A 37 18.30 21.25 -8.99
N ARG A 38 17.51 22.33 -8.96
CA ARG A 38 18.02 23.72 -8.99
C ARG A 38 18.69 24.14 -7.67
N HIS A 39 18.28 23.57 -6.55
CA HIS A 39 18.96 23.77 -5.26
C HIS A 39 20.21 22.88 -5.08
N ARG A 40 20.48 21.92 -5.99
CA ARG A 40 21.71 21.11 -6.01
C ARG A 40 22.92 21.83 -6.61
N ASP A 41 22.76 23.05 -7.13
CA ASP A 41 23.87 23.87 -7.66
C ASP A 41 24.61 24.71 -6.60
N LEU A 42 24.52 24.31 -5.32
CA LEU A 42 25.44 24.76 -4.28
C LEU A 42 26.51 23.67 -4.08
N PRO A 43 27.80 23.99 -4.23
CA PRO A 43 28.85 22.99 -4.07
C PRO A 43 28.87 22.52 -2.61
N CYS A 44 28.46 21.27 -2.38
CA CYS A 44 28.76 20.59 -1.13
C CYS A 44 30.29 20.53 -0.95
N PRO A 45 30.82 20.73 0.28
CA PRO A 45 32.26 20.68 0.52
C PRO A 45 32.78 19.27 0.20
N GLN A 46 33.87 19.24 -0.55
CA GLN A 46 34.52 18.07 -1.14
C GLN A 46 34.74 16.91 -0.16
N ALA A 47 34.48 15.69 -0.64
CA ALA A 47 35.14 14.48 -0.15
C ALA A 47 35.65 13.65 -1.34
N GLN A 48 36.94 13.88 -1.64
CA GLN A 48 37.94 12.92 -2.13
C GLN A 48 37.86 12.44 -3.59
N LEU A 49 38.65 13.11 -4.43
CA LEU A 49 39.38 12.62 -5.62
C LEU A 49 38.99 11.22 -6.14
N LEU A 50 37.93 11.15 -6.94
CA LEU A 50 37.69 9.99 -7.80
C LEU A 50 38.48 10.17 -9.11
N ARG A 51 39.33 9.20 -9.44
CA ARG A 51 39.98 9.11 -10.76
C ARG A 51 38.89 9.19 -11.86
N PRO A 52 39.18 9.79 -13.04
CA PRO A 52 38.21 9.83 -14.13
C PRO A 52 37.83 8.41 -14.56
N ARG A 53 36.58 8.02 -14.31
CA ARG A 53 36.06 6.70 -14.71
C ARG A 53 35.79 6.68 -16.20
N ARG A 54 36.24 5.63 -16.89
CA ARG A 54 35.96 5.43 -18.32
C ARG A 54 34.51 5.02 -18.51
N SER A 55 33.78 5.70 -19.40
CA SER A 55 32.45 5.27 -19.83
C SER A 55 32.57 4.30 -21.01
N CYS A 56 31.83 3.19 -20.96
CA CYS A 56 31.84 2.12 -21.95
C CYS A 56 30.43 1.87 -22.48
N ARG A 57 30.33 1.79 -23.81
CA ARG A 57 29.12 1.41 -24.57
C ARG A 57 29.37 0.21 -25.49
N ASP A 58 30.48 -0.49 -25.30
CA ASP A 58 30.89 -1.60 -26.17
C ASP A 58 29.89 -2.76 -26.04
N PRO A 59 29.22 -3.18 -27.13
CA PRO A 59 28.31 -4.31 -27.13
C PRO A 59 28.94 -5.61 -26.61
N ALA A 60 30.26 -5.81 -26.79
CA ALA A 60 30.96 -6.98 -26.28
C ALA A 60 30.98 -7.01 -24.74
N VAL A 61 31.27 -5.86 -24.12
CA VAL A 61 31.26 -5.70 -22.65
C VAL A 61 29.84 -5.85 -22.11
N HIS A 62 28.85 -5.27 -22.78
CA HIS A 62 27.44 -5.47 -22.43
C HIS A 62 27.04 -6.95 -22.52
N ASN A 63 27.36 -7.63 -23.63
CA ASN A 63 27.01 -9.02 -23.81
C ASN A 63 27.63 -9.90 -22.72
N ALA A 64 28.93 -9.72 -22.42
CA ALA A 64 29.61 -10.49 -21.38
C ALA A 64 29.00 -10.28 -19.98
N LEU A 65 28.69 -9.04 -19.61
CA LEU A 65 28.07 -8.72 -18.31
C LEU A 65 26.62 -9.20 -18.21
N PHE A 66 25.89 -9.22 -19.33
CA PHE A 66 24.47 -9.61 -19.36
C PHE A 66 24.28 -11.12 -19.48
N SER A 67 25.17 -11.81 -20.20
CA SER A 67 25.20 -13.27 -20.29
C SER A 67 25.77 -13.94 -19.04
N GLY A 68 26.63 -13.24 -18.28
CA GLY A 68 27.32 -13.84 -17.13
C GLY A 68 28.45 -14.78 -17.54
N ASP A 69 29.02 -14.58 -18.73
CA ASP A 69 30.16 -15.37 -19.20
C ASP A 69 31.43 -15.00 -18.43
N LEU A 70 31.75 -15.82 -17.43
CA LEU A 70 32.92 -15.62 -16.57
C LEU A 70 34.23 -15.57 -17.37
N GLN A 71 34.36 -16.38 -18.43
CA GLN A 71 35.61 -16.43 -19.22
C GLN A 71 35.82 -15.13 -19.98
N GLN A 72 34.76 -14.62 -20.62
CA GLN A 72 34.82 -13.32 -21.29
C GLN A 72 35.07 -12.18 -20.30
N LEU A 73 34.44 -12.21 -19.13
CA LEU A 73 34.68 -11.20 -18.10
C LEU A 73 36.12 -11.22 -17.58
N GLN A 74 36.72 -12.40 -17.42
CA GLN A 74 38.13 -12.52 -17.03
C GLN A 74 39.09 -11.90 -18.06
N ILE A 75 38.74 -11.98 -19.35
CA ILE A 75 39.54 -11.38 -20.42
C ILE A 75 39.34 -9.87 -20.47
N LEU A 76 38.10 -9.40 -20.31
CA LEU A 76 37.74 -7.98 -20.46
C LEU A 76 38.07 -7.13 -19.22
N PHE A 77 38.07 -7.72 -18.02
CA PHE A 77 38.26 -7.02 -16.75
C PHE A 77 39.54 -7.48 -16.06
N GLN A 78 40.70 -7.08 -16.59
CA GLN A 78 42.02 -7.45 -16.03
C GLN A 78 42.58 -6.40 -15.06
N ASP A 79 42.07 -5.18 -15.11
CA ASP A 79 42.60 -4.02 -14.37
C ASP A 79 41.51 -3.35 -13.51
N GLU A 80 41.95 -2.60 -12.49
CA GLU A 80 41.10 -1.79 -11.61
C GLU A 80 40.24 -0.77 -12.39
N ASP A 81 40.83 -0.15 -13.43
CA ASP A 81 40.14 0.82 -14.27
C ASP A 81 39.01 0.17 -15.08
N ALA A 82 39.19 -1.08 -15.49
CA ALA A 82 38.15 -1.84 -16.17
C ALA A 82 37.05 -2.23 -15.17
N ALA A 83 37.42 -2.72 -13.99
CA ALA A 83 36.47 -3.10 -12.93
C ALA A 83 35.56 -1.94 -12.49
N ASN A 84 36.08 -0.71 -12.53
CA ASN A 84 35.37 0.52 -12.12
C ASN A 84 34.85 1.39 -13.27
N MET A 85 34.78 0.85 -14.50
CA MET A 85 34.21 1.57 -15.64
C MET A 85 32.72 1.88 -15.44
N ILE A 86 32.20 2.90 -16.12
CA ILE A 86 30.78 3.22 -16.16
C ILE A 86 30.18 2.55 -17.40
N VAL A 87 29.29 1.59 -17.20
CA VAL A 87 28.56 0.92 -18.29
C VAL A 87 27.28 1.72 -18.57
N GLU A 88 27.16 2.23 -19.80
CA GLU A 88 26.04 3.06 -20.24
C GLU A 88 25.06 2.25 -21.10
N THR A 89 23.92 1.89 -20.55
CA THR A 89 22.82 1.31 -21.33
C THR A 89 21.92 2.41 -21.87
N VAL A 90 21.72 2.44 -23.19
CA VAL A 90 20.76 3.34 -23.83
C VAL A 90 19.43 2.61 -24.01
N SER A 91 18.36 3.16 -23.46
CA SER A 91 16.99 2.67 -23.68
C SER A 91 16.15 3.77 -24.29
N ASN A 92 15.41 3.47 -25.36
CA ASN A 92 14.47 4.41 -25.95
C ASN A 92 13.14 4.32 -25.19
N GLN A 93 12.74 5.40 -24.53
CA GLN A 93 11.46 5.48 -23.84
C GLN A 93 10.53 6.43 -24.57
N LEU A 94 9.25 6.05 -24.71
CA LEU A 94 8.22 6.96 -25.19
C LEU A 94 8.01 8.07 -24.16
N ALA A 95 8.25 9.31 -24.58
CA ALA A 95 7.97 10.51 -23.81
C ALA A 95 7.02 11.41 -24.59
N TRP A 96 6.00 11.93 -23.92
CA TRP A 96 5.09 12.89 -24.53
C TRP A 96 5.82 14.19 -24.81
N SER A 97 5.86 14.61 -26.08
CA SER A 97 6.37 15.92 -26.45
C SER A 97 5.22 16.91 -26.51
N ALA A 98 5.13 17.79 -25.50
CA ALA A 98 4.08 18.82 -25.45
C ALA A 98 4.18 19.81 -26.63
N GLU A 99 5.39 20.06 -27.15
CA GLU A 99 5.64 20.94 -28.29
C GLU A 99 5.16 20.33 -29.61
N GLN A 100 5.23 19.00 -29.73
CA GLN A 100 4.88 18.30 -30.97
C GLN A 100 3.51 17.61 -30.92
N GLY A 101 2.90 17.47 -29.73
CA GLY A 101 1.57 16.87 -29.57
C GLY A 101 1.52 15.37 -29.84
N PHE A 102 2.66 14.67 -29.76
CA PHE A 102 2.73 13.21 -29.89
C PHE A 102 3.84 12.61 -29.02
N TRP A 103 3.82 11.27 -28.88
CA TRP A 103 4.83 10.52 -28.17
C TRP A 103 6.09 10.34 -29.02
N VAL A 104 7.24 10.74 -28.49
CA VAL A 104 8.56 10.64 -29.14
C VAL A 104 9.42 9.65 -28.38
N LEU A 105 10.17 8.82 -29.09
CA LEU A 105 11.21 7.97 -28.48
C LEU A 105 12.38 8.85 -28.07
N THR A 106 12.52 9.05 -26.76
CA THR A 106 13.65 9.77 -26.17
C THR A 106 14.67 8.76 -25.63
N PRO A 107 15.95 8.85 -26.04
CA PRO A 107 16.99 7.98 -25.50
C PRO A 107 17.29 8.39 -24.06
N LYS A 108 17.06 7.48 -23.12
CA LYS A 108 17.54 7.62 -21.74
C LYS A 108 18.75 6.73 -21.53
N THR A 109 19.85 7.35 -21.13
CA THR A 109 21.07 6.67 -20.70
C THR A 109 20.95 6.32 -19.22
N LYS A 110 21.11 5.03 -18.88
CA LYS A 110 21.31 4.59 -17.51
C LYS A 110 22.79 4.24 -17.34
N GLN A 111 23.41 4.85 -16.34
CA GLN A 111 24.79 4.57 -15.95
C GLN A 111 24.78 3.53 -14.85
N THR A 112 25.62 2.50 -14.95
CA THR A 112 25.71 1.40 -13.98
C THR A 112 27.16 0.92 -13.85
N ALA A 113 27.52 0.35 -12.70
CA ALA A 113 28.82 -0.31 -12.53
C ALA A 113 28.77 -1.77 -13.03
N PRO A 114 29.87 -2.33 -13.58
CA PRO A 114 29.97 -3.74 -13.93
C PRO A 114 29.60 -4.66 -12.76
N LEU A 115 30.11 -4.36 -11.56
CA LEU A 115 29.81 -5.12 -10.34
C LEU A 115 28.31 -5.13 -10.03
N THR A 116 27.65 -3.97 -10.13
CA THR A 116 26.21 -3.83 -9.90
C THR A 116 25.41 -4.69 -10.89
N ILE A 117 25.83 -4.79 -12.15
CA ILE A 117 25.17 -5.62 -13.17
C ILE A 117 25.30 -7.10 -12.84
N ALA A 118 26.51 -7.57 -12.51
CA ALA A 118 26.75 -8.97 -12.16
C ALA A 118 25.95 -9.38 -10.91
N VAL A 119 25.94 -8.51 -9.90
CA VAL A 119 25.21 -8.72 -8.64
C VAL A 119 23.69 -8.70 -8.84
N ALA A 120 23.16 -7.78 -9.66
CA ALA A 120 21.74 -7.71 -9.98
C ALA A 120 21.20 -8.96 -10.69
N ARG A 121 22.08 -9.78 -11.29
CA ARG A 121 21.71 -11.05 -11.94
C ARG A 121 22.03 -12.28 -11.11
N GLY A 122 22.66 -12.11 -9.94
CA GLY A 122 23.08 -13.24 -9.12
C GLY A 122 24.32 -13.97 -9.63
N TYR A 123 25.11 -13.37 -10.53
CA TYR A 123 26.35 -13.95 -11.04
C TYR A 123 27.47 -13.81 -10.01
N THR A 124 27.44 -14.65 -8.99
CA THR A 124 28.35 -14.63 -7.82
C THR A 124 29.83 -14.74 -8.21
N ASP A 125 30.18 -15.64 -9.13
CA ASP A 125 31.56 -15.82 -9.58
C ASP A 125 32.08 -14.64 -10.40
N CYS A 126 31.22 -14.06 -11.24
CA CYS A 126 31.52 -12.85 -12.00
C CYS A 126 31.72 -11.66 -11.05
N ALA A 127 30.83 -11.50 -10.07
CA ALA A 127 30.96 -10.49 -9.04
C ALA A 127 32.25 -10.68 -8.23
N ARG A 128 32.59 -11.91 -7.83
CA ARG A 128 33.83 -12.23 -7.11
C ARG A 128 35.05 -11.81 -7.92
N HIS A 129 35.06 -12.14 -9.21
CA HIS A 129 36.17 -11.75 -10.08
C HIS A 129 36.31 -10.24 -10.15
N LEU A 130 35.22 -9.50 -10.41
CA LEU A 130 35.25 -8.03 -10.45
C LEU A 130 35.73 -7.39 -9.14
N ILE A 131 35.33 -7.93 -7.99
CA ILE A 131 35.80 -7.46 -6.67
C ILE A 131 37.30 -7.70 -6.49
N LEU A 132 37.80 -8.88 -6.89
CA LEU A 132 39.24 -9.20 -6.83
C LEU A 132 40.07 -8.29 -7.74
N GLN A 133 39.48 -7.78 -8.82
CA GLN A 133 40.10 -6.80 -9.71
C GLN A 133 39.95 -5.34 -9.23
N GLY A 134 39.46 -5.11 -8.00
CA GLY A 134 39.39 -3.78 -7.40
C GLY A 134 38.09 -3.02 -7.67
N ALA A 135 36.99 -3.70 -8.03
CA ALA A 135 35.69 -3.04 -8.13
C ALA A 135 35.26 -2.44 -6.79
N GLU A 136 34.87 -1.17 -6.81
CA GLU A 136 34.38 -0.46 -5.64
C GLU A 136 33.00 -0.99 -5.21
N LEU A 137 32.93 -1.53 -3.99
CA LEU A 137 31.72 -2.17 -3.44
C LEU A 137 30.58 -1.17 -3.20
N ASP A 138 30.92 0.00 -2.66
CA ASP A 138 29.96 1.03 -2.22
C ASP A 138 29.72 2.10 -3.31
N ALA A 139 30.22 1.89 -4.53
CA ALA A 139 30.04 2.84 -5.63
C ALA A 139 28.56 2.94 -6.04
N ARG A 140 28.03 4.17 -6.07
CA ARG A 140 26.61 4.45 -6.35
C ARG A 140 26.39 4.95 -7.78
N ILE A 141 26.94 4.23 -8.76
CA ILE A 141 26.81 4.62 -10.18
C ILE A 141 25.35 4.42 -10.60
N GLY A 142 24.69 5.48 -11.03
CA GLY A 142 23.25 5.46 -11.32
C GLY A 142 22.36 5.43 -10.09
N GLY A 143 22.88 5.88 -8.94
CA GLY A 143 22.13 6.10 -7.72
C GLY A 143 21.99 4.92 -6.77
N ARG A 144 22.48 3.73 -7.13
CA ARG A 144 22.44 2.52 -6.28
C ARG A 144 23.79 1.80 -6.25
N ALA A 145 24.13 1.27 -5.09
CA ALA A 145 25.32 0.40 -4.92
C ALA A 145 25.00 -1.06 -5.26
N ALA A 146 26.03 -1.89 -5.43
CA ALA A 146 25.85 -3.32 -5.72
C ALA A 146 24.97 -4.03 -4.68
N LEU A 147 25.16 -3.71 -3.38
CA LEU A 147 24.38 -4.28 -2.28
C LEU A 147 22.87 -3.98 -2.39
N HIS A 148 22.51 -2.80 -2.93
CA HIS A 148 21.10 -2.43 -3.16
C HIS A 148 20.43 -3.36 -4.16
N GLU A 149 21.09 -3.60 -5.30
CA GLU A 149 20.56 -4.47 -6.35
C GLU A 149 20.54 -5.94 -5.92
N ALA A 150 21.53 -6.40 -5.15
CA ALA A 150 21.52 -7.75 -4.56
C ALA A 150 20.26 -8.00 -3.73
N CYS A 151 19.84 -7.00 -2.94
CA CYS A 151 18.66 -7.08 -2.08
C CYS A 151 17.37 -6.95 -2.88
N ALA A 152 17.33 -6.03 -3.85
CA ALA A 152 16.18 -5.83 -4.74
C ALA A 152 15.84 -7.07 -5.57
N GLN A 153 16.86 -7.83 -5.99
CA GLN A 153 16.73 -9.03 -6.83
C GLN A 153 16.80 -10.34 -6.02
N ALA A 154 16.81 -10.25 -4.68
CA ALA A 154 16.81 -11.40 -3.78
C ALA A 154 17.98 -12.40 -4.00
N HIS A 155 19.21 -11.91 -4.13
CA HIS A 155 20.43 -12.72 -4.31
C HIS A 155 21.28 -12.78 -3.03
N PRO A 156 20.96 -13.68 -2.07
CA PRO A 156 21.65 -13.73 -0.78
C PRO A 156 23.13 -14.12 -0.90
N ASP A 157 23.51 -14.93 -1.90
CA ASP A 157 24.90 -15.32 -2.10
C ASP A 157 25.78 -14.13 -2.52
N CYS A 158 25.24 -13.23 -3.34
CA CYS A 158 25.89 -11.96 -3.66
C CYS A 158 25.99 -11.05 -2.42
N VAL A 159 24.96 -11.01 -1.57
CA VAL A 159 25.00 -10.27 -0.30
C VAL A 159 26.10 -10.81 0.63
N ARG A 160 26.20 -12.13 0.80
CA ARG A 160 27.27 -12.78 1.58
C ARG A 160 28.66 -12.45 1.02
N LEU A 161 28.81 -12.52 -0.30
CA LEU A 161 30.06 -12.19 -0.98
C LEU A 161 30.46 -10.74 -0.69
N LEU A 162 29.55 -9.78 -0.89
CA LEU A 162 29.82 -8.36 -0.66
C LEU A 162 30.24 -8.07 0.78
N PHE A 163 29.60 -8.69 1.78
CA PHE A 163 30.01 -8.56 3.18
C PHE A 163 31.35 -9.21 3.49
N THR A 164 31.67 -10.35 2.87
CA THR A 164 32.98 -11.00 3.01
C THR A 164 34.13 -10.08 2.58
N PHE A 165 33.89 -9.18 1.62
CA PHE A 165 34.85 -8.18 1.16
C PHE A 165 34.69 -6.80 1.82
N GLY A 166 33.84 -6.68 2.84
CA GLY A 166 33.74 -5.47 3.67
C GLY A 166 32.80 -4.38 3.12
N ALA A 167 31.79 -4.72 2.32
CA ALA A 167 30.77 -3.75 1.91
C ALA A 167 30.01 -3.21 3.12
N LYS A 168 29.63 -1.92 3.09
CA LYS A 168 28.92 -1.30 4.22
C LYS A 168 27.44 -1.72 4.22
N ALA A 169 26.92 -2.13 5.38
CA ALA A 169 25.52 -2.57 5.49
C ALA A 169 24.50 -1.43 5.32
N ASN A 170 24.88 -0.18 5.66
CA ASN A 170 24.00 0.99 5.67
C ASN A 170 24.31 2.00 4.55
N VAL A 171 24.78 1.54 3.37
CA VAL A 171 25.00 2.44 2.22
C VAL A 171 23.66 3.07 1.82
N SER A 172 23.62 4.39 1.66
CA SER A 172 22.43 5.11 1.21
C SER A 172 22.43 5.28 -0.32
N SER A 173 21.33 4.93 -0.98
CA SER A 173 21.09 5.26 -2.39
C SER A 173 20.99 6.78 -2.63
N GLU A 174 20.88 7.22 -3.88
CA GLU A 174 20.58 8.63 -4.22
C GLU A 174 19.22 9.11 -3.67
N GLU A 175 18.29 8.18 -3.43
CA GLU A 175 16.98 8.43 -2.82
C GLU A 175 17.04 8.35 -1.28
N GLY A 176 18.24 8.13 -0.72
CA GLY A 176 18.45 7.93 0.72
C GLY A 176 17.96 6.58 1.25
N MET A 177 17.65 5.62 0.36
CA MET A 177 17.20 4.28 0.76
C MET A 177 18.40 3.42 1.16
N THR A 178 18.27 2.63 2.21
CA THR A 178 19.26 1.58 2.56
C THR A 178 18.93 0.26 1.86
N PRO A 179 19.86 -0.72 1.81
CA PRO A 179 19.57 -2.01 1.16
C PRO A 179 18.38 -2.75 1.79
N LEU A 180 18.13 -2.60 3.09
CA LEU A 180 16.95 -3.16 3.78
C LEU A 180 15.61 -2.65 3.19
N HIS A 181 15.56 -1.41 2.69
CA HIS A 181 14.35 -0.88 2.05
C HIS A 181 14.03 -1.59 0.73
N LEU A 182 15.03 -2.21 0.11
CA LEU A 182 14.89 -2.89 -1.18
C LEU A 182 14.56 -4.38 -1.05
N CYS A 183 14.52 -4.92 0.17
CA CYS A 183 13.98 -6.24 0.46
C CYS A 183 12.45 -6.23 0.35
N THR A 184 11.94 -6.17 -0.89
CA THR A 184 10.51 -5.91 -1.18
C THR A 184 9.72 -7.12 -1.64
N SER A 185 10.34 -8.31 -1.64
CA SER A 185 9.74 -9.59 -2.03
C SER A 185 9.97 -10.65 -0.94
N PRO A 186 9.15 -11.70 -0.85
CA PRO A 186 9.34 -12.77 0.14
C PRO A 186 10.69 -13.48 -0.02
N GLU A 187 11.19 -13.62 -1.25
CA GLU A 187 12.48 -14.26 -1.55
C GLU A 187 13.67 -13.46 -0.96
N SER A 188 13.51 -12.15 -0.80
CA SER A 188 14.54 -11.27 -0.24
C SER A 188 14.74 -11.41 1.28
N LEU A 189 13.97 -12.28 1.97
CA LEU A 189 14.07 -12.46 3.42
C LEU A 189 15.48 -12.88 3.85
N GLN A 190 16.13 -13.75 3.08
CA GLN A 190 17.48 -14.20 3.41
C GLN A 190 18.50 -13.05 3.28
N CYS A 191 18.30 -12.14 2.31
CA CYS A 191 19.11 -10.91 2.21
C CYS A 191 18.90 -10.00 3.43
N ALA A 192 17.65 -9.82 3.86
CA ALA A 192 17.31 -9.03 5.04
C ALA A 192 17.97 -9.58 6.32
N LYS A 193 17.97 -10.91 6.52
CA LYS A 193 18.67 -11.55 7.65
C LYS A 193 20.17 -11.25 7.64
N LEU A 194 20.81 -11.39 6.48
CA LEU A 194 22.25 -11.13 6.33
C LEU A 194 22.61 -9.67 6.58
N LEU A 195 21.77 -8.74 6.14
CA LEU A 195 21.95 -7.32 6.41
C LEU A 195 21.95 -7.04 7.92
N LEU A 196 21.00 -7.62 8.66
CA LEU A 196 20.87 -7.43 10.10
C LEU A 196 22.01 -8.09 10.87
N GLU A 197 22.40 -9.30 10.49
CA GLU A 197 23.60 -9.98 11.02
C GLU A 197 24.88 -9.15 10.80
N ALA A 198 24.95 -8.40 9.70
CA ALA A 198 26.05 -7.49 9.38
C ALA A 198 25.93 -6.09 10.03
N GLY A 199 24.95 -5.86 10.91
CA GLY A 199 24.76 -4.60 11.63
C GLY A 199 24.03 -3.50 10.85
N ALA A 200 23.19 -3.86 9.89
CA ALA A 200 22.28 -2.89 9.25
C ALA A 200 21.31 -2.31 10.27
N SER A 201 21.07 -0.99 10.21
CA SER A 201 20.11 -0.31 11.08
C SER A 201 18.70 -0.42 10.50
N VAL A 202 17.78 -0.97 11.31
CA VAL A 202 16.37 -1.19 10.93
C VAL A 202 15.53 0.07 10.88
N ASN A 203 15.96 1.14 11.57
CA ASN A 203 15.19 2.36 11.75
C ASN A 203 15.69 3.53 10.87
N VAL A 204 16.52 3.25 9.86
CA VAL A 204 16.95 4.30 8.92
C VAL A 204 15.76 4.73 8.09
N ALA A 205 15.47 6.03 8.09
CA ALA A 205 14.45 6.64 7.26
C ALA A 205 15.05 7.10 5.93
N SER A 206 14.30 6.94 4.85
CA SER A 206 14.65 7.47 3.53
C SER A 206 14.72 9.00 3.57
N GLN A 207 15.56 9.60 2.72
CA GLN A 207 15.87 11.02 2.80
C GLN A 207 14.68 11.92 2.41
N GLU A 208 13.84 11.50 1.45
CA GLU A 208 12.75 12.34 0.93
C GLU A 208 11.40 12.08 1.60
N SER A 209 11.09 10.81 1.89
CA SER A 209 9.76 10.39 2.35
C SER A 209 9.73 9.92 3.80
N GLU A 210 10.88 9.89 4.48
CA GLU A 210 11.03 9.39 5.85
C GLU A 210 10.48 7.96 6.01
N VAL A 211 10.50 7.18 4.93
CA VAL A 211 10.01 5.80 4.90
C VAL A 211 11.08 4.92 5.52
N THR A 212 10.71 4.01 6.42
CA THR A 212 11.63 3.00 6.99
C THR A 212 11.46 1.64 6.33
N PRO A 213 12.40 0.69 6.49
CA PRO A 213 12.23 -0.69 5.99
C PRO A 213 10.95 -1.36 6.50
N LEU A 214 10.52 -1.06 7.73
CA LEU A 214 9.29 -1.59 8.31
C LEU A 214 8.05 -1.11 7.55
N HIS A 215 7.99 0.16 7.13
CA HIS A 215 6.90 0.69 6.30
C HIS A 215 6.81 -0.05 4.95
N VAL A 216 7.96 -0.31 4.32
CA VAL A 216 8.02 -1.02 3.03
C VAL A 216 7.55 -2.46 3.18
N ALA A 217 8.02 -3.18 4.19
CA ALA A 217 7.59 -4.56 4.46
C ALA A 217 6.10 -4.64 4.78
N ALA A 218 5.59 -3.72 5.59
CA ALA A 218 4.18 -3.62 5.96
C ALA A 218 3.29 -3.34 4.74
N ALA A 219 3.64 -2.36 3.90
CA ALA A 219 2.90 -2.01 2.68
C ALA A 219 2.82 -3.14 1.64
N ARG A 220 3.67 -4.16 1.76
CA ARG A 220 3.72 -5.32 0.87
C ARG A 220 3.17 -6.60 1.52
N GLY A 221 2.69 -6.52 2.77
CA GLY A 221 2.20 -7.68 3.51
C GLY A 221 3.28 -8.73 3.79
N LEU A 222 4.56 -8.34 3.84
CA LEU A 222 5.67 -9.27 4.07
C LEU A 222 5.79 -9.64 5.54
N GLU A 223 4.90 -10.51 6.01
CA GLU A 223 4.80 -10.97 7.41
C GLU A 223 6.16 -11.36 8.00
N GLN A 224 6.94 -12.18 7.28
CA GLN A 224 8.22 -12.66 7.78
C GLN A 224 9.27 -11.54 7.92
N HIS A 225 9.24 -10.54 7.06
CA HIS A 225 10.10 -9.36 7.15
C HIS A 225 9.68 -8.45 8.29
N VAL A 226 8.37 -8.24 8.47
CA VAL A 226 7.83 -7.48 9.60
C VAL A 226 8.26 -8.11 10.92
N ALA A 227 8.06 -9.42 11.09
CA ALA A 227 8.52 -10.14 12.28
C ALA A 227 10.04 -9.99 12.50
N LEU A 228 10.84 -10.17 11.44
CA LEU A 228 12.29 -10.05 11.52
C LEU A 228 12.72 -8.64 11.95
N TYR A 229 12.12 -7.59 11.40
CA TYR A 229 12.45 -6.20 11.72
C TYR A 229 12.03 -5.85 13.15
N LEU A 230 10.85 -6.27 13.58
CA LEU A 230 10.39 -6.07 14.97
C LEU A 230 11.31 -6.77 15.98
N GLN A 231 11.74 -8.01 15.70
CA GLN A 231 12.71 -8.74 16.53
C GLN A 231 14.07 -8.03 16.65
N ASN A 232 14.42 -7.20 15.66
CA ASN A 232 15.66 -6.42 15.64
C ASN A 232 15.45 -4.96 16.08
N GLY A 233 14.35 -4.66 16.78
CA GLY A 233 14.12 -3.35 17.38
C GLY A 233 13.58 -2.28 16.43
N ALA A 234 12.86 -2.68 15.38
CA ALA A 234 12.17 -1.72 14.52
C ALA A 234 11.10 -0.95 15.31
N ASP A 235 11.13 0.37 15.20
CA ASP A 235 10.20 1.25 15.91
C ASP A 235 8.90 1.41 15.10
N VAL A 236 7.80 0.90 15.68
CA VAL A 236 6.45 0.94 15.10
C VAL A 236 5.81 2.33 15.11
N ALA A 237 6.33 3.26 15.92
CA ALA A 237 5.80 4.61 16.08
C ALA A 237 6.39 5.61 15.08
N LEU A 238 7.47 5.25 14.36
CA LEU A 238 8.04 6.09 13.32
C LEU A 238 7.02 6.40 12.23
N ARG A 239 7.07 7.63 11.73
CA ARG A 239 6.12 8.16 10.77
C ARG A 239 6.84 8.63 9.52
N THR A 240 6.23 8.41 8.37
CA THR A 240 6.67 9.01 7.10
C THR A 240 6.43 10.52 7.09
N SER A 241 6.94 11.19 6.06
CA SER A 241 6.69 12.64 5.85
C SER A 241 5.20 12.97 5.62
N GLN A 242 4.36 11.96 5.35
CA GLN A 242 2.89 12.08 5.29
C GLN A 242 2.20 11.75 6.61
N GLY A 243 2.96 11.47 7.68
CA GLY A 243 2.47 11.08 8.99
C GLY A 243 1.98 9.63 9.07
N GLU A 244 2.25 8.79 8.06
CA GLU A 244 1.81 7.39 8.04
C GLU A 244 2.74 6.53 8.89
N THR A 245 2.18 5.64 9.70
CA THR A 245 2.93 4.58 10.40
C THR A 245 3.02 3.31 9.55
N ALA A 246 3.84 2.34 9.97
CA ALA A 246 3.88 1.03 9.33
C ALA A 246 2.50 0.34 9.31
N LEU A 247 1.67 0.55 10.35
CA LEU A 247 0.31 0.01 10.41
C LEU A 247 -0.61 0.68 9.36
N ASN A 248 -0.51 2.00 9.15
CA ASN A 248 -1.23 2.67 8.06
C ASN A 248 -0.83 2.11 6.70
N ALA A 249 0.47 1.84 6.50
CA ALA A 249 1.02 1.30 5.27
C ALA A 249 0.52 -0.12 5.00
N ALA A 250 0.49 -1.00 6.01
CA ALA A 250 -0.12 -2.34 5.90
C ALA A 250 -1.59 -2.29 5.48
N CYS A 251 -2.35 -1.34 6.03
CA CYS A 251 -3.77 -1.23 5.71
C CYS A 251 -4.02 -0.63 4.33
N ALA A 252 -3.17 0.31 3.89
CA ALA A 252 -3.24 0.90 2.56
C ALA A 252 -2.84 -0.08 1.45
N GLY A 253 -1.86 -0.95 1.70
CA GLY A 253 -1.37 -1.93 0.73
C GLY A 253 -2.26 -3.16 0.51
N ALA A 254 -3.27 -3.35 1.36
CA ALA A 254 -4.20 -4.50 1.33
C ALA A 254 -5.22 -4.43 0.18
N GLU A 255 -4.76 -4.20 -1.05
CA GLU A 255 -5.61 -4.13 -2.24
C GLU A 255 -5.87 -5.54 -2.79
N GLY A 256 -7.15 -5.88 -3.01
CA GLY A 256 -7.58 -7.09 -3.71
C GLY A 256 -7.83 -8.35 -2.84
N PRO A 257 -8.59 -9.33 -3.37
CA PRO A 257 -9.13 -10.46 -2.60
C PRO A 257 -8.09 -11.49 -2.11
N GLY A 258 -6.85 -11.46 -2.63
CA GLY A 258 -5.79 -12.41 -2.27
C GLY A 258 -4.74 -11.89 -1.29
N SER A 259 -4.58 -10.56 -1.18
CA SER A 259 -3.53 -9.93 -0.38
C SER A 259 -3.95 -9.71 1.09
N SER A 260 -5.25 -9.80 1.39
CA SER A 260 -5.81 -9.45 2.70
C SER A 260 -5.21 -10.26 3.85
N ARG A 261 -4.98 -11.57 3.68
CA ARG A 261 -4.43 -12.42 4.76
C ARG A 261 -3.01 -12.05 5.16
N GLN A 262 -2.16 -11.75 4.19
CA GLN A 262 -0.77 -11.36 4.42
C GLN A 262 -0.69 -10.02 5.13
N HIS A 263 -1.52 -9.06 4.72
CA HIS A 263 -1.62 -7.76 5.38
C HIS A 263 -2.26 -7.86 6.77
N GLU A 264 -3.24 -8.74 6.98
CA GLU A 264 -3.81 -9.01 8.30
C GLU A 264 -2.76 -9.59 9.25
N ALA A 265 -1.94 -10.55 8.80
CA ALA A 265 -0.87 -11.12 9.60
C ALA A 265 0.20 -10.07 9.95
N ALA A 266 0.63 -9.27 8.97
CA ALA A 266 1.57 -8.17 9.20
C ALA A 266 1.00 -7.11 10.18
N ALA A 267 -0.26 -6.70 10.00
CA ALA A 267 -0.93 -5.75 10.88
C ALA A 267 -1.08 -6.30 12.30
N ARG A 268 -1.37 -7.60 12.46
CA ARG A 268 -1.44 -8.26 13.76
C ARG A 268 -0.11 -8.17 14.50
N GLN A 269 0.99 -8.49 13.83
CA GLN A 269 2.32 -8.38 14.43
C GLN A 269 2.66 -6.94 14.84
N LEU A 270 2.28 -5.95 14.02
CA LEU A 270 2.47 -4.54 14.35
C LEU A 270 1.65 -4.13 15.58
N LEU A 271 0.39 -4.54 15.66
CA LEU A 271 -0.49 -4.26 16.81
C LEU A 271 0.01 -4.94 18.08
N GLU A 272 0.47 -6.19 18.00
CA GLU A 272 1.09 -6.93 19.11
C GLU A 272 2.40 -6.28 19.57
N ALA A 273 3.14 -5.64 18.66
CA ALA A 273 4.32 -4.84 18.96
C ALA A 273 3.99 -3.42 19.49
N GLY A 274 2.71 -3.08 19.69
CA GLY A 274 2.28 -1.81 20.29
C GLY A 274 2.04 -0.68 19.30
N ALA A 275 1.85 -0.97 18.00
CA ALA A 275 1.43 0.05 17.04
C ALA A 275 0.07 0.65 17.43
N ASP A 276 -0.05 1.98 17.36
CA ASP A 276 -1.29 2.68 17.68
C ASP A 276 -2.31 2.56 16.53
N PRO A 277 -3.46 1.88 16.74
CA PRO A 277 -4.51 1.75 15.72
C PRO A 277 -5.25 3.06 15.41
N GLN A 278 -5.01 4.12 16.18
CA GLN A 278 -5.63 5.44 15.98
C GLN A 278 -4.73 6.42 15.22
N ALA A 279 -3.46 6.05 14.96
CA ALA A 279 -2.49 6.94 14.36
C ALA A 279 -2.92 7.37 12.94
N ALA A 280 -3.39 8.60 12.81
CA ALA A 280 -3.87 9.13 11.54
C ALA A 280 -2.70 9.55 10.63
N GLY A 281 -2.64 8.98 9.42
CA GLY A 281 -1.64 9.28 8.42
C GLY A 281 -2.08 10.35 7.43
N ARG A 282 -1.78 10.12 6.15
CA ARG A 282 -2.10 11.04 5.06
C ARG A 282 -3.60 11.36 5.03
N LYS A 283 -3.95 12.63 4.83
CA LYS A 283 -5.35 13.12 4.83
C LYS A 283 -6.13 12.77 6.11
N ARG A 284 -5.43 12.53 7.24
CA ARG A 284 -6.01 12.02 8.49
C ARG A 284 -6.71 10.68 8.37
N HIS A 285 -6.30 9.83 7.42
CA HIS A 285 -6.78 8.46 7.38
C HIS A 285 -6.15 7.66 8.52
N THR A 286 -6.98 7.12 9.41
CA THR A 286 -6.53 6.09 10.37
C THR A 286 -6.34 4.75 9.65
N PRO A 287 -5.63 3.78 10.25
CA PRO A 287 -5.54 2.41 9.70
C PRO A 287 -6.91 1.82 9.36
N LEU A 288 -7.92 2.09 10.19
CA LEU A 288 -9.29 1.63 9.97
C LEU A 288 -9.92 2.24 8.71
N HIS A 289 -9.69 3.53 8.42
CA HIS A 289 -10.15 4.14 7.17
C HIS A 289 -9.54 3.45 5.94
N ASN A 290 -8.25 3.12 5.99
CA ASN A 290 -7.56 2.44 4.88
C ASN A 290 -8.09 1.02 4.69
N ALA A 291 -8.27 0.25 5.78
CA ALA A 291 -8.84 -1.10 5.72
C ALA A 291 -10.27 -1.10 5.17
N CYS A 292 -11.09 -0.12 5.57
CA CYS A 292 -12.45 0.05 5.07
C CYS A 292 -12.51 0.48 3.60
N ALA A 293 -11.67 1.43 3.19
CA ALA A 293 -11.59 1.90 1.80
C ALA A 293 -11.14 0.80 0.83
N ASN A 294 -10.35 -0.17 1.30
CA ASN A 294 -9.92 -1.32 0.51
C ASN A 294 -10.88 -2.52 0.61
N GLY A 295 -12.00 -2.40 1.34
CA GLY A 295 -12.91 -3.51 1.58
C GLY A 295 -12.18 -4.71 2.20
N CYS A 296 -11.42 -4.50 3.27
CA CYS A 296 -10.71 -5.58 3.98
C CYS A 296 -11.34 -5.84 5.35
N GLY A 297 -12.35 -6.71 5.37
CA GLY A 297 -13.18 -6.99 6.56
C GLY A 297 -12.41 -7.59 7.72
N GLY A 298 -11.56 -8.60 7.45
CA GLY A 298 -10.72 -9.23 8.48
C GLY A 298 -9.75 -8.23 9.12
N LEU A 299 -9.15 -7.36 8.32
CA LEU A 299 -8.25 -6.31 8.80
C LEU A 299 -8.98 -5.24 9.61
N ALA A 300 -10.17 -4.79 9.15
CA ALA A 300 -10.98 -3.85 9.90
C ALA A 300 -11.42 -4.44 11.24
N GLU A 301 -11.86 -5.70 11.27
CA GLU A 301 -12.21 -6.39 12.52
C GLU A 301 -11.00 -6.52 13.45
N LEU A 302 -9.82 -6.87 12.92
CA LEU A 302 -8.59 -6.91 13.71
C LEU A 302 -8.29 -5.55 14.36
N LEU A 303 -8.35 -4.46 13.60
CA LEU A 303 -8.12 -3.11 14.12
C LEU A 303 -9.12 -2.73 15.22
N LEU A 304 -10.40 -3.03 15.01
CA LEU A 304 -11.46 -2.78 15.99
C LEU A 304 -11.24 -3.56 17.29
N ARG A 305 -10.81 -4.83 17.21
CA ARG A 305 -10.44 -5.65 18.38
C ARG A 305 -9.28 -5.05 19.17
N HIS A 306 -8.36 -4.37 18.51
CA HIS A 306 -7.24 -3.67 19.14
C HIS A 306 -7.57 -2.22 19.53
N GLY A 307 -8.84 -1.80 19.48
CA GLY A 307 -9.28 -0.51 20.00
C GLY A 307 -9.29 0.64 18.98
N ALA A 308 -9.30 0.35 17.68
CA ALA A 308 -9.57 1.37 16.66
C ALA A 308 -10.98 1.96 16.82
N SER A 309 -11.11 3.28 16.66
CA SER A 309 -12.39 3.97 16.82
C SER A 309 -13.15 4.06 15.49
N PRO A 310 -14.36 3.48 15.38
CA PRO A 310 -15.12 3.50 14.13
C PRO A 310 -15.81 4.85 13.84
N GLY A 311 -15.88 5.77 14.80
CA GLY A 311 -16.54 7.07 14.65
C GLY A 311 -15.63 8.24 14.28
N VAL A 312 -14.33 8.01 14.07
CA VAL A 312 -13.37 9.09 13.75
C VAL A 312 -13.57 9.52 12.31
N THR A 313 -13.54 10.82 12.03
CA THR A 313 -13.60 11.34 10.66
C THR A 313 -12.22 11.67 10.12
N ASN A 314 -12.00 11.41 8.84
CA ASN A 314 -10.80 11.83 8.12
C ASN A 314 -10.85 13.33 7.76
N GLY A 315 -9.86 13.81 7.02
CA GLY A 315 -9.77 15.22 6.61
C GLY A 315 -10.90 15.69 5.68
N ALA A 316 -11.67 14.78 5.09
CA ALA A 316 -12.84 15.09 4.25
C ALA A 316 -14.17 14.99 5.03
N GLY A 317 -14.13 14.67 6.33
CA GLY A 317 -15.33 14.49 7.15
C GLY A 317 -15.99 13.12 7.01
N HIS A 318 -15.35 12.17 6.33
CA HIS A 318 -15.86 10.80 6.17
C HIS A 318 -15.41 9.90 7.31
N THR A 319 -16.32 9.08 7.82
CA THR A 319 -16.02 7.98 8.75
C THR A 319 -15.45 6.76 8.01
N PRO A 320 -14.86 5.78 8.72
CA PRO A 320 -14.48 4.50 8.11
C PRO A 320 -15.65 3.81 7.42
N MET A 321 -16.87 3.92 7.97
CA MET A 321 -18.06 3.37 7.35
C MET A 321 -18.40 4.06 6.03
N ASP A 322 -18.27 5.39 5.95
CA ASP A 322 -18.46 6.14 4.70
C ASP A 322 -17.43 5.75 3.65
N CYS A 323 -16.16 5.54 4.05
CA CYS A 323 -15.12 5.04 3.15
C CYS A 323 -15.43 3.63 2.63
N ALA A 324 -15.93 2.74 3.50
CA ALA A 324 -16.35 1.41 3.10
C ALA A 324 -17.50 1.45 2.09
N LEU A 325 -18.51 2.29 2.31
CA LEU A 325 -19.65 2.47 1.40
C LEU A 325 -19.22 2.95 0.02
N GLN A 326 -18.26 3.87 -0.06
CA GLN A 326 -17.74 4.35 -1.35
C GLN A 326 -17.00 3.25 -2.12
N ALA A 327 -16.32 2.34 -1.42
CA ALA A 327 -15.56 1.24 -2.01
C ALA A 327 -16.44 0.08 -2.54
N VAL A 328 -17.68 -0.06 -2.07
CA VAL A 328 -18.59 -1.15 -2.46
C VAL A 328 -18.82 -1.22 -3.97
N GLN A 329 -18.77 -0.08 -4.67
CA GLN A 329 -19.04 -0.02 -6.11
C GLN A 329 -17.89 -0.58 -6.96
N ASP A 330 -16.69 -0.68 -6.41
CA ASP A 330 -15.47 -0.99 -7.15
C ASP A 330 -15.03 -2.47 -7.01
N ALA A 331 -15.69 -3.26 -6.15
CA ALA A 331 -15.28 -4.64 -5.82
C ALA A 331 -16.39 -5.68 -6.08
N PRO A 332 -16.29 -6.52 -7.13
CA PRO A 332 -17.40 -7.40 -7.55
C PRO A 332 -17.62 -8.66 -6.70
N ASN A 333 -16.71 -9.04 -5.79
CA ASN A 333 -16.78 -10.32 -5.03
C ASN A 333 -16.57 -10.13 -3.51
N TRP A 334 -17.01 -9.00 -2.99
CA TRP A 334 -16.85 -8.61 -1.58
C TRP A 334 -18.17 -8.84 -0.82
N GLU A 335 -18.09 -9.22 0.46
CA GLU A 335 -19.24 -9.37 1.37
C GLU A 335 -19.34 -8.13 2.29
N PRO A 336 -19.90 -6.99 1.81
CA PRO A 336 -19.97 -5.75 2.57
C PRO A 336 -20.74 -5.86 3.88
N GLU A 337 -21.71 -6.77 3.95
CA GLU A 337 -22.52 -7.00 5.15
C GLU A 337 -21.66 -7.34 6.37
N VAL A 338 -20.58 -8.11 6.19
CA VAL A 338 -19.71 -8.55 7.29
C VAL A 338 -18.94 -7.36 7.87
N LEU A 339 -18.39 -6.50 7.00
CA LEU A 339 -17.69 -5.30 7.43
C LEU A 339 -18.62 -4.29 8.10
N PHE A 340 -19.82 -4.08 7.54
CA PHE A 340 -20.77 -3.14 8.12
C PHE A 340 -21.28 -3.60 9.47
N ALA A 341 -21.62 -4.89 9.59
CA ALA A 341 -22.01 -5.48 10.86
C ALA A 341 -20.89 -5.32 11.89
N ALA A 342 -19.64 -5.63 11.51
CA ALA A 342 -18.48 -5.44 12.39
C ALA A 342 -18.37 -3.98 12.85
N LEU A 343 -18.36 -3.01 11.95
CA LEU A 343 -18.27 -1.58 12.32
C LEU A 343 -19.38 -1.17 13.29
N LEU A 344 -20.63 -1.55 13.02
CA LEU A 344 -21.77 -1.25 13.88
C LEU A 344 -21.67 -1.96 15.24
N ASP A 345 -21.15 -3.19 15.29
CA ASP A 345 -20.95 -3.95 16.53
C ASP A 345 -19.88 -3.34 17.44
N TYR A 346 -18.93 -2.59 16.87
CA TYR A 346 -17.96 -1.81 17.63
C TYR A 346 -18.41 -0.36 17.84
N GLY A 347 -19.69 -0.05 17.60
CA GLY A 347 -20.30 1.23 17.96
C GLY A 347 -20.17 2.32 16.90
N ALA A 348 -19.97 1.97 15.63
CA ALA A 348 -20.16 2.91 14.53
C ALA A 348 -21.60 3.48 14.58
N GLN A 349 -21.74 4.77 14.28
CA GLN A 349 -23.05 5.38 14.15
C GLN A 349 -23.72 4.95 12.84
N PRO A 350 -25.06 4.91 12.78
CA PRO A 350 -25.77 4.73 11.53
C PRO A 350 -25.34 5.78 10.50
N VAL A 351 -25.25 5.36 9.25
CA VAL A 351 -24.78 6.21 8.15
C VAL A 351 -25.78 7.32 7.83
N HIS A 352 -25.38 8.31 7.05
CA HIS A 352 -26.36 9.28 6.54
C HIS A 352 -27.28 8.59 5.51
N PRO A 353 -28.62 8.79 5.53
CA PRO A 353 -29.54 8.11 4.61
C PRO A 353 -29.19 8.21 3.12
N GLU A 354 -28.64 9.34 2.69
CA GLU A 354 -28.19 9.55 1.30
C GLU A 354 -27.06 8.59 0.85
N MET A 355 -26.31 8.04 1.80
CA MET A 355 -25.21 7.12 1.52
C MET A 355 -25.71 5.69 1.27
N LEU A 356 -26.95 5.36 1.63
CA LEU A 356 -27.54 4.02 1.45
C LEU A 356 -27.62 3.61 -0.03
N LYS A 357 -27.68 4.59 -0.95
CA LYS A 357 -27.67 4.35 -2.40
C LYS A 357 -26.44 3.58 -2.89
N HIS A 358 -25.32 3.69 -2.18
CA HIS A 358 -24.10 2.97 -2.54
C HIS A 358 -24.19 1.46 -2.31
N CYS A 359 -25.14 1.02 -1.46
CA CYS A 359 -25.41 -0.38 -1.16
C CYS A 359 -26.77 -0.87 -1.67
N ALA A 360 -27.44 -0.09 -2.53
CA ALA A 360 -28.75 -0.43 -3.07
C ALA A 360 -28.78 -1.80 -3.76
N ASN A 361 -27.67 -2.18 -4.41
CA ASN A 361 -27.52 -3.45 -5.14
C ASN A 361 -27.00 -4.62 -4.25
N PHE A 362 -26.87 -4.41 -2.94
CA PHE A 362 -26.40 -5.41 -1.99
C PHE A 362 -27.44 -5.59 -0.87
N PRO A 363 -28.51 -6.39 -1.10
CA PRO A 363 -29.67 -6.44 -0.20
C PRO A 363 -29.30 -6.85 1.22
N ARG A 364 -28.37 -7.81 1.37
CA ARG A 364 -27.87 -8.26 2.70
C ARG A 364 -27.18 -7.13 3.45
N ALA A 365 -26.36 -6.33 2.76
CA ALA A 365 -25.64 -5.22 3.36
C ALA A 365 -26.55 -4.03 3.65
N LEU A 366 -27.50 -3.75 2.75
CA LEU A 366 -28.54 -2.76 2.97
C LEU A 366 -29.41 -3.13 4.19
N GLU A 367 -29.75 -4.40 4.37
CA GLU A 367 -30.47 -4.89 5.55
C GLU A 367 -29.71 -4.60 6.85
N VAL A 368 -28.41 -4.91 6.91
CA VAL A 368 -27.55 -4.63 8.08
C VAL A 368 -27.57 -3.13 8.41
N LEU A 369 -27.44 -2.27 7.41
CA LEU A 369 -27.46 -0.81 7.60
C LEU A 369 -28.84 -0.32 8.06
N LEU A 370 -29.92 -0.78 7.42
CA LEU A 370 -31.29 -0.41 7.80
C LEU A 370 -31.66 -0.92 9.20
N ASN A 371 -31.08 -2.03 9.63
CA ASN A 371 -31.23 -2.55 10.99
C ASN A 371 -30.51 -1.71 12.06
N ALA A 372 -29.67 -0.74 11.68
CA ALA A 372 -29.08 0.23 12.61
C ALA A 372 -30.04 1.37 12.97
N TYR A 373 -31.15 1.54 12.25
CA TYR A 373 -32.10 2.63 12.48
C TYR A 373 -33.32 2.17 13.30
N PRO A 374 -33.88 3.04 14.17
CA PRO A 374 -35.13 2.77 14.88
C PRO A 374 -36.35 2.79 13.96
N CYS A 375 -36.31 3.60 12.90
CA CYS A 375 -37.30 3.68 11.83
C CYS A 375 -36.56 3.62 10.49
N VAL A 376 -37.13 2.99 9.46
CA VAL A 376 -36.53 3.00 8.13
C VAL A 376 -36.52 4.45 7.60
N PRO A 377 -35.35 5.01 7.23
CA PRO A 377 -35.27 6.35 6.65
C PRO A 377 -35.89 6.37 5.25
N SER A 378 -36.01 7.56 4.66
CA SER A 378 -36.61 7.68 3.32
C SER A 378 -35.93 6.76 2.29
N CYS A 379 -36.75 6.08 1.50
CA CYS A 379 -36.27 5.06 0.57
C CYS A 379 -35.87 5.65 -0.80
N ASP A 380 -36.33 6.85 -1.14
CA ASP A 380 -36.09 7.53 -2.41
C ASP A 380 -34.63 7.46 -2.91
N PRO A 381 -33.60 7.72 -2.06
CA PRO A 381 -32.22 7.80 -2.54
C PRO A 381 -31.66 6.48 -3.05
N TRP A 382 -32.10 5.35 -2.50
CA TRP A 382 -31.54 4.04 -2.85
C TRP A 382 -32.46 3.23 -3.76
N VAL A 383 -33.77 3.46 -3.76
CA VAL A 383 -34.72 2.77 -4.66
C VAL A 383 -34.38 3.02 -6.13
N GLU A 384 -34.06 4.26 -6.50
CA GLU A 384 -33.67 4.61 -7.88
C GLU A 384 -32.34 3.96 -8.31
N ALA A 385 -31.51 3.53 -7.36
CA ALA A 385 -30.20 2.94 -7.62
C ALA A 385 -30.23 1.40 -7.70
N VAL A 386 -31.36 0.76 -7.39
CA VAL A 386 -31.51 -0.71 -7.45
C VAL A 386 -31.67 -1.16 -8.91
N LEU A 387 -30.90 -2.17 -9.31
CA LEU A 387 -31.06 -2.81 -10.62
C LEU A 387 -32.40 -3.57 -10.71
N PRO A 388 -33.16 -3.45 -11.81
CA PRO A 388 -34.45 -4.13 -11.95
C PRO A 388 -34.40 -5.65 -11.79
N GLU A 389 -33.29 -6.28 -12.20
CA GLU A 389 -33.09 -7.72 -12.08
C GLU A 389 -32.96 -8.14 -10.60
N LEU A 390 -32.17 -7.40 -9.82
CA LEU A 390 -32.01 -7.64 -8.38
C LEU A 390 -33.30 -7.34 -7.61
N TRP A 391 -34.08 -6.36 -8.06
CA TRP A 391 -35.38 -6.07 -7.47
C TRP A 391 -36.32 -7.28 -7.56
N GLN A 392 -36.38 -7.93 -8.73
CA GLN A 392 -37.22 -9.11 -8.93
C GLN A 392 -36.74 -10.30 -8.09
N GLU A 393 -35.43 -10.51 -8.01
CA GLU A 393 -34.85 -11.59 -7.23
C GLU A 393 -35.11 -11.43 -5.72
N HIS A 394 -35.01 -10.21 -5.20
CA HIS A 394 -35.15 -9.91 -3.77
C HIS A 394 -36.40 -9.06 -3.46
N GLU A 395 -37.48 -9.26 -4.22
CA GLU A 395 -38.71 -8.45 -4.12
C GLU A 395 -39.28 -8.43 -2.70
N ALA A 396 -39.26 -9.57 -2.02
CA ALA A 396 -39.74 -9.71 -0.65
C ALA A 396 -39.01 -8.76 0.33
N PHE A 397 -37.69 -8.62 0.18
CA PHE A 397 -36.89 -7.74 1.02
C PHE A 397 -37.17 -6.27 0.72
N TYR A 398 -37.10 -5.87 -0.55
CA TYR A 398 -37.28 -4.47 -0.93
C TYR A 398 -38.70 -3.96 -0.63
N SER A 399 -39.72 -4.79 -0.89
CA SER A 399 -41.12 -4.46 -0.57
C SER A 399 -41.33 -4.33 0.94
N SER A 400 -40.69 -5.19 1.73
CA SER A 400 -40.71 -5.10 3.20
C SER A 400 -40.06 -3.81 3.69
N ALA A 401 -38.89 -3.45 3.15
CA ALA A 401 -38.20 -2.21 3.50
C ALA A 401 -39.04 -0.96 3.16
N LEU A 402 -39.63 -0.90 1.96
CA LEU A 402 -40.53 0.18 1.54
C LEU A 402 -41.77 0.29 2.44
N SER A 403 -42.41 -0.83 2.78
CA SER A 403 -43.61 -0.82 3.62
C SER A 403 -43.36 -0.26 5.03
N MET A 404 -42.10 -0.32 5.49
CA MET A 404 -41.66 0.13 6.81
C MET A 404 -41.07 1.54 6.79
N GLU A 405 -41.11 2.25 5.66
CA GLU A 405 -40.63 3.62 5.53
C GLU A 405 -41.34 4.54 6.55
N ASN A 406 -40.54 5.23 7.38
CA ASN A 406 -41.00 6.09 8.46
C ASN A 406 -41.94 5.42 9.48
N GLN A 407 -42.09 4.09 9.46
CA GLN A 407 -42.87 3.34 10.44
C GLN A 407 -41.99 2.92 11.63
N PRO A 408 -42.53 2.91 12.86
CA PRO A 408 -41.81 2.38 14.01
C PRO A 408 -41.61 0.86 13.87
N ARG A 409 -40.40 0.40 14.15
CA ARG A 409 -40.08 -1.04 14.19
C ARG A 409 -40.70 -1.71 15.42
N GLN A 410 -40.79 -3.04 15.38
CA GLN A 410 -41.28 -3.82 16.52
C GLN A 410 -40.52 -3.51 17.81
N LEU A 411 -41.19 -3.67 18.96
CA LEU A 411 -40.59 -3.46 20.27
C LEU A 411 -39.29 -4.28 20.47
N GLN A 412 -39.23 -5.49 19.89
CA GLN A 412 -38.04 -6.33 19.91
C GLN A 412 -36.83 -5.66 19.22
N HIS A 413 -37.05 -5.00 18.09
CA HIS A 413 -36.00 -4.28 17.37
C HIS A 413 -35.53 -3.04 18.12
N LEU A 414 -36.47 -2.26 18.66
CA LEU A 414 -36.15 -1.10 19.49
C LEU A 414 -35.38 -1.51 20.75
N ALA A 415 -35.74 -2.65 21.36
CA ALA A 415 -35.01 -3.23 22.47
C ALA A 415 -33.59 -3.66 22.05
N ARG A 416 -33.42 -4.28 20.88
CA ARG A 416 -32.09 -4.59 20.31
C ARG A 416 -31.24 -3.33 20.20
N LEU A 417 -31.76 -2.26 19.62
CA LEU A 417 -31.03 -0.99 19.47
C LEU A 417 -30.68 -0.38 20.83
N ALA A 418 -31.59 -0.42 21.80
CA ALA A 418 -31.33 0.06 23.16
C ALA A 418 -30.19 -0.72 23.84
N VAL A 419 -30.19 -2.05 23.71
CA VAL A 419 -29.11 -2.90 24.23
C VAL A 419 -27.78 -2.58 23.54
N ARG A 420 -27.76 -2.48 22.20
CA ARG A 420 -26.56 -2.10 21.45
C ARG A 420 -26.04 -0.72 21.86
N ALA A 421 -26.92 0.26 22.05
CA ALA A 421 -26.56 1.60 22.50
C ALA A 421 -25.94 1.60 23.91
N GLN A 422 -26.43 0.73 24.81
CA GLN A 422 -25.84 0.57 26.15
C GLN A 422 -24.48 -0.14 26.12
N LEU A 423 -24.31 -1.13 25.25
CA LEU A 423 -23.05 -1.88 25.12
C LEU A 423 -21.97 -1.10 24.35
N GLY A 424 -22.37 -0.20 23.44
CA GLY A 424 -21.46 0.62 22.64
C GLY A 424 -20.46 -0.23 21.87
N SER A 425 -19.17 0.11 22.01
CA SER A 425 -18.06 -0.60 21.35
C SER A 425 -17.82 -2.03 21.85
N HIS A 426 -18.47 -2.43 22.95
CA HIS A 426 -18.31 -3.75 23.55
C HIS A 426 -19.41 -4.72 23.13
N CYS A 427 -20.30 -4.34 22.19
CA CYS A 427 -21.45 -5.17 21.81
C CYS A 427 -21.03 -6.58 21.35
N ARG A 428 -19.99 -6.69 20.49
CA ARG A 428 -19.47 -7.98 20.03
C ARG A 428 -18.87 -8.83 21.16
N GLN A 429 -18.11 -8.21 22.05
CA GLN A 429 -17.50 -8.90 23.19
C GLN A 429 -18.56 -9.37 24.20
N ALA A 430 -19.55 -8.52 24.50
CA ALA A 430 -20.65 -8.84 25.39
C ALA A 430 -21.54 -9.96 24.82
N ALA A 431 -21.83 -9.94 23.52
CA ALA A 431 -22.59 -10.99 22.86
C ALA A 431 -21.90 -12.37 22.94
N ALA A 432 -20.56 -12.41 23.01
CA ALA A 432 -19.79 -13.64 23.19
C ALA A 432 -19.74 -14.13 24.65
N GLN A 433 -19.82 -13.22 25.63
CA GLN A 433 -19.73 -13.53 27.06
C GLN A 433 -21.08 -13.82 27.71
N LEU A 434 -22.15 -13.22 27.21
CA LEU A 434 -23.50 -13.43 27.74
C LEU A 434 -24.02 -14.81 27.32
N PRO A 435 -24.70 -15.55 28.22
CA PRO A 435 -25.28 -16.86 27.92
C PRO A 435 -26.58 -16.72 27.11
N LEU A 436 -26.49 -16.10 25.93
CA LEU A 436 -27.61 -15.90 25.02
C LEU A 436 -27.80 -17.14 24.13
N PRO A 437 -29.05 -17.58 23.88
CA PRO A 437 -29.35 -18.50 22.79
C PRO A 437 -28.78 -17.99 21.46
N PRO A 438 -28.32 -18.89 20.57
CA PRO A 438 -27.65 -18.51 19.32
C PRO A 438 -28.48 -17.55 18.47
N LEU A 439 -29.80 -17.79 18.36
CA LEU A 439 -30.71 -16.91 17.62
C LEU A 439 -30.75 -15.47 18.18
N LEU A 440 -30.74 -15.30 19.51
CA LEU A 440 -30.74 -13.97 20.12
C LEU A 440 -29.39 -13.28 19.98
N ARG A 441 -28.30 -14.06 20.00
CA ARG A 441 -26.96 -13.55 19.74
C ARG A 441 -26.82 -13.06 18.31
N ASP A 442 -27.26 -13.85 17.34
CA ASP A 442 -27.19 -13.51 15.92
C ASP A 442 -28.12 -12.31 15.63
N TYR A 443 -29.29 -12.25 16.25
CA TYR A 443 -30.18 -11.09 16.20
C TYR A 443 -29.50 -9.83 16.75
N LEU A 444 -28.84 -9.93 17.91
CA LEU A 444 -28.11 -8.81 18.52
C LEU A 444 -26.96 -8.31 17.62
N LEU A 445 -26.26 -9.22 16.93
CA LEU A 445 -25.11 -8.95 16.04
C LEU A 445 -25.52 -8.67 14.58
N LEU A 446 -26.77 -8.23 14.35
CA LEU A 446 -27.27 -7.82 13.04
C LEU A 446 -27.17 -8.92 11.97
N GLY A 447 -27.40 -10.18 12.35
CA GLY A 447 -27.56 -11.28 11.40
C GLY A 447 -28.64 -10.99 10.37
N VAL A 448 -28.39 -11.40 9.13
CA VAL A 448 -29.27 -11.16 7.98
C VAL A 448 -30.44 -12.13 8.00
N GLU A 449 -31.67 -11.60 7.96
CA GLU A 449 -32.93 -12.34 7.99
C GLU A 449 -33.66 -12.34 6.64
N GLY A 450 -33.32 -11.41 5.74
CA GLY A 450 -33.93 -11.24 4.42
C GLY A 450 -35.22 -10.41 4.41
N ARG A 451 -35.55 -9.72 5.51
CA ARG A 451 -36.75 -8.88 5.64
C ARG A 451 -36.62 -7.81 6.71
N ILE A 452 -37.45 -6.78 6.62
CA ILE A 452 -37.52 -5.67 7.57
C ILE A 452 -38.94 -5.62 8.14
N GLN A 453 -39.13 -6.14 9.36
CA GLN A 453 -40.44 -6.17 10.06
C GLN A 453 -40.38 -5.56 11.46
#